data_AF-A0A6L2PWD8-F1
#
_entry.id   AF-A0A6L2PWD8-F1
#
_cell.length_a   1.000
_cell.length_b   1.000
_cell.length_c   1.000
_cell.angle_alpha   90.00
_cell.angle_beta   90.00
_cell.angle_gamma   90.00
#
_symmetry.space_group_name_H-M   'P 1'
#
loop_
_entity.id
_entity.type
_entity.pdbx_description
1 polymer ?
#
loop_
_entity_poly.entity_id
_entity_poly.type
_entity_poly.pdbx_seq_one_letter_code
_entity_poly.pdbx_strand_id
1 'polypeptide(L)'
;MGHDVRDTIKDYWSTNELHRTSFYSKVMTCDGFRHVMKEFYFQNNQNPPDRTNPDYDRLCKIKRTFHYLSNAYSTLYNPTQNLAMDKEIAQFKGRVVFQ
;
A
#
# COMPACT_ATOMS: atom_id res chain seq x y z
N MET A 1 1.34 -1.19 -12.64
CA MET A 1 0.57 -0.12 -11.99
C MET A 1 -0.89 -0.25 -12.42
N GLY A 2 -1.72 -0.95 -11.63
CA GLY A 2 -3.18 -1.07 -11.83
C GLY A 2 -3.62 -1.54 -13.22
N HIS A 3 -3.77 -0.59 -14.15
CA HIS A 3 -4.25 -0.79 -15.51
C HIS A 3 -3.17 -1.21 -16.52
N ASP A 4 -1.89 -0.94 -16.24
CA ASP A 4 -0.75 -1.43 -17.03
C ASP A 4 0.08 -2.35 -16.12
N VAL A 5 0.27 -3.61 -16.52
CA VAL A 5 0.99 -4.63 -15.75
C VAL A 5 2.24 -5.02 -16.54
N ARG A 6 3.40 -4.83 -15.89
CA ARG A 6 4.72 -5.19 -16.40
C ARG A 6 5.41 -6.18 -15.47
N ASP A 7 6.35 -6.94 -16.01
CA ASP A 7 7.08 -7.98 -15.29
C ASP A 7 7.87 -7.43 -14.10
N THR A 8 8.57 -6.31 -14.29
CA THR A 8 9.34 -5.67 -13.23
C THR A 8 9.04 -4.18 -13.12
N ILE A 9 9.37 -3.59 -11.96
CA ILE A 9 9.26 -2.13 -11.75
C ILE A 9 10.11 -1.34 -12.75
N LYS A 10 11.23 -1.90 -13.24
CA LYS A 10 12.10 -1.22 -14.22
C LYS A 10 11.42 -1.05 -15.56
N ASP A 11 10.58 -2.00 -15.94
CA ASP A 11 10.01 -2.06 -17.30
C ASP A 11 9.03 -0.92 -17.56
N TYR A 12 8.40 -0.37 -16.52
CA TYR A 12 7.60 0.86 -16.63
C TYR A 12 8.42 2.07 -17.12
N TRP A 13 9.73 2.09 -16.89
CA TRP A 13 10.65 3.14 -17.39
C TRP A 13 11.56 2.66 -18.52
N SER A 14 11.20 1.57 -19.21
CA SER A 14 11.99 1.05 -20.32
C SER A 14 12.10 2.09 -21.45
N THR A 15 13.31 2.23 -21.98
CA THR A 15 13.59 3.03 -23.19
C THR A 15 13.52 2.21 -24.47
N ASN A 16 13.35 0.88 -24.37
CA ASN A 16 13.17 0.00 -25.52
C ASN A 16 11.88 0.37 -26.26
N GLU A 17 11.98 0.71 -27.54
CA GLU A 17 10.87 1.19 -28.36
C GLU A 17 9.63 0.29 -28.32
N LEU A 18 9.80 -1.04 -28.24
CA LEU A 18 8.69 -2.00 -28.20
C LEU A 18 7.88 -1.95 -26.89
N HIS A 19 8.49 -1.49 -25.81
CA HIS A 19 7.89 -1.50 -24.46
C HIS A 19 7.76 -0.10 -23.85
N ARG A 20 8.28 0.92 -24.54
CA ARG A 20 8.39 2.29 -24.04
C ARG A 20 7.01 2.89 -23.81
N THR A 21 6.75 3.26 -22.56
CA THR A 21 5.56 3.98 -22.16
C THR A 21 5.97 5.34 -21.59
N SER A 22 5.83 6.38 -22.41
CA SER A 22 6.35 7.72 -22.10
C SER A 22 5.74 8.34 -20.84
N PHE A 23 4.53 7.91 -20.46
CA PHE A 23 3.80 8.38 -19.28
C PHE A 23 4.65 8.32 -18.01
N TYR A 24 5.25 7.17 -17.69
CA TYR A 24 5.98 6.99 -16.43
C TYR A 24 7.19 7.92 -16.32
N SER A 25 8.02 7.95 -17.37
CA SER A 25 9.19 8.84 -17.43
C SER A 25 8.84 10.32 -17.44
N LYS A 26 7.65 10.68 -17.94
CA LYS A 26 7.18 12.07 -17.95
C LYS A 26 6.74 12.54 -16.56
N VAL A 27 6.21 11.63 -15.73
CA VAL A 27 5.74 11.95 -14.38
C VAL A 27 6.89 12.00 -13.37
N MET A 28 7.77 10.99 -13.37
CA MET A 28 8.94 10.95 -12.48
C MET A 28 10.01 10.00 -13.02
N THR A 29 11.24 10.09 -12.53
CA THR A 29 12.28 9.12 -12.85
C THR A 29 12.04 7.80 -12.10
N CYS A 30 12.55 6.69 -12.64
CA CYS A 30 12.45 5.37 -12.00
C CYS A 30 13.10 5.37 -10.61
N ASP A 31 14.23 6.07 -10.45
CA ASP A 31 14.92 6.17 -9.18
C ASP A 31 14.19 7.09 -8.19
N GLY A 32 13.57 8.16 -8.67
CA GLY A 32 12.68 9.00 -7.86
C GLY A 32 11.51 8.20 -7.30
N PHE A 33 10.85 7.39 -8.14
CA PHE A 33 9.81 6.47 -7.69
C PHE A 33 10.32 5.50 -6.61
N ARG A 34 11.47 4.86 -6.84
CA ARG A 34 12.06 3.94 -5.86
C ARG A 34 12.39 4.62 -4.53
N HIS A 35 12.88 5.85 -4.58
CA HIS A 35 13.20 6.61 -3.38
C HIS A 35 11.94 6.91 -2.58
N VAL A 36 10.90 7.43 -3.22
CA VAL A 36 9.59 7.67 -2.58
C VAL A 36 9.04 6.38 -1.97
N MET A 37 9.05 5.27 -2.72
CA MET A 37 8.53 3.99 -2.23
C MET A 37 9.31 3.43 -1.03
N LYS A 38 10.63 3.68 -0.94
CA LYS A 38 11.44 3.26 0.21
C LYS A 38 11.15 4.09 1.45
N GLU A 39 10.90 5.38 1.28
CA GLU A 39 10.66 6.33 2.37
C GLU A 39 9.16 6.57 2.65
N PHE A 40 8.29 5.70 2.14
CA PHE A 40 6.86 5.84 2.32
C PHE A 40 6.39 5.24 3.66
N TYR A 41 6.21 6.09 4.66
CA TYR A 41 5.77 5.69 6.01
C TYR A 41 4.37 6.22 6.33
N PHE A 42 3.54 5.37 6.94
CA PHE A 42 2.17 5.71 7.36
C PHE A 42 2.06 6.15 8.83
N GLN A 43 3.11 5.94 9.63
CA GLN A 43 3.14 6.31 11.05
C GLN A 43 4.42 7.09 11.36
N ASN A 44 4.32 8.07 12.26
CA ASN A 44 5.48 8.75 12.81
C ASN A 44 6.28 7.79 13.71
N ASN A 45 7.54 7.53 13.35
CA ASN A 45 8.43 6.62 14.06
C ASN A 45 9.27 7.30 15.16
N GLN A 46 9.07 8.60 15.44
CA GLN A 46 9.84 9.31 16.48
C GLN A 46 9.63 8.72 17.89
N ASN A 47 8.42 8.22 18.18
CA ASN A 47 8.08 7.58 19.44
C ASN A 47 7.48 6.19 19.14
N PRO A 48 8.30 5.16 18.90
CA PRO A 48 7.81 3.85 18.52
C PRO A 48 7.02 3.23 19.69
N PRO A 49 5.90 2.54 19.41
CA PRO A 49 5.14 1.86 20.44
C PRO A 49 5.97 0.75 21.10
N ASP A 50 5.86 0.66 22.43
CA ASP A 50 6.53 -0.35 23.24
C ASP A 50 5.99 -1.74 22.92
N ARG A 51 6.88 -2.64 22.49
CA ARG A 51 6.55 -4.02 22.12
C ARG A 51 6.27 -4.92 23.31
N THR A 52 6.69 -4.51 24.50
CA THR A 52 6.45 -5.26 25.74
C THR A 52 5.09 -4.94 26.35
N ASN A 53 4.44 -3.88 25.88
CA ASN A 53 3.09 -3.51 26.31
C ASN A 53 2.09 -4.60 25.87
N PRO A 54 1.24 -5.13 26.78
CA PRO A 54 0.16 -6.06 26.44
C PRO A 54 -0.79 -5.55 25.35
N ASP A 55 -0.97 -4.23 25.28
CA ASP A 55 -1.82 -3.55 24.29
C ASP A 55 -1.08 -3.21 22.97
N TYR A 56 0.13 -3.75 22.78
CA TYR A 56 0.91 -3.52 21.58
C TYR A 56 0.24 -4.08 20.33
N ASP A 57 -0.18 -3.17 19.45
CA ASP A 57 -0.74 -3.52 18.14
C ASP A 57 0.38 -3.62 17.09
N ARG A 58 0.63 -4.84 16.57
CA ARG A 58 1.62 -5.08 15.50
C ARG A 58 1.28 -4.36 14.18
N LEU A 59 0.01 -4.03 13.96
CA LEU A 59 -0.47 -3.26 12.82
C LEU A 59 -0.41 -1.76 13.04
N CYS A 60 0.18 -1.27 14.15
CA CYS A 60 0.24 0.16 14.49
C CYS A 60 0.67 1.04 13.31
N LYS A 61 1.62 0.56 12.49
CA LYS A 61 2.17 1.29 11.35
C LYS A 61 1.13 1.66 10.31
N ILE A 62 0.10 0.84 10.12
CA ILE A 62 -0.94 1.05 9.10
C ILE A 62 -2.32 1.32 9.73
N LYS A 63 -2.49 1.05 11.03
CA LYS A 63 -3.75 1.15 11.77
C LYS A 63 -4.47 2.47 11.54
N ARG A 64 -3.76 3.59 11.61
CA ARG A 64 -4.34 4.93 11.42
C ARG A 64 -4.99 5.08 10.04
N THR A 65 -4.30 4.62 8.99
CA THR A 65 -4.79 4.66 7.61
C THR A 65 -6.01 3.76 7.45
N PHE A 66 -5.97 2.53 7.98
CA PHE A 66 -7.11 1.61 7.91
C PHE A 66 -8.33 2.14 8.65
N HIS A 67 -8.15 2.70 9.85
CA HIS A 67 -9.24 3.30 10.61
C HIS A 67 -9.85 4.50 9.87
N TYR A 68 -9.02 5.36 9.28
CA TYR A 68 -9.49 6.48 8.47
C TYR A 68 -10.33 5.99 7.28
N LEU A 69 -9.83 5.02 6.51
CA LEU A 69 -10.54 4.47 5.36
C LEU A 69 -11.84 3.78 5.77
N SER A 70 -11.81 2.95 6.83
CA SER A 70 -12.99 2.27 7.35
C SER A 70 -14.08 3.26 7.75
N ASN A 71 -13.73 4.34 8.42
CA ASN A 71 -14.68 5.38 8.81
C ASN A 71 -15.20 6.17 7.61
N ALA A 72 -14.34 6.46 6.63
CA ALA A 72 -14.77 7.11 5.40
C ALA A 72 -15.77 6.23 4.63
N TYR A 73 -15.52 4.93 4.53
CA TYR A 73 -16.43 4.02 3.83
C TYR A 73 -17.75 3.85 4.55
N SER A 74 -17.75 3.71 5.88
CA SER A 74 -19.00 3.57 6.65
C SER A 74 -19.85 4.84 6.65
N THR A 75 -19.24 6.02 6.52
CA THR A 75 -19.96 7.31 6.51
C THR A 75 -20.47 7.68 5.11
N LEU A 76 -19.74 7.34 4.06
CA LEU A 76 -20.08 7.70 2.68
C LEU A 76 -20.97 6.68 1.97
N TYR A 77 -20.93 5.43 2.39
CA TYR A 77 -21.68 4.35 1.74
C TYR A 77 -22.67 3.71 2.70
N ASN A 78 -23.96 3.79 2.37
CA ASN A 78 -25.02 3.07 3.05
C ASN A 78 -25.30 1.77 2.28
N PRO A 79 -25.01 0.60 2.87
CA PRO A 79 -25.28 -0.67 2.20
C PRO A 79 -26.78 -0.89 1.99
N THR A 80 -27.11 -1.63 0.94
CA THR A 80 -28.48 -2.11 0.70
C THR A 80 -28.76 -3.39 1.50
N GLN A 81 -29.95 -3.96 1.33
CA GLN A 81 -30.45 -5.07 2.14
C GLN A 81 -29.57 -6.33 2.10
N ASN A 82 -28.92 -6.62 0.98
CA ASN A 82 -28.18 -7.87 0.79
C ASN A 82 -26.68 -7.63 0.91
N LEU A 83 -26.09 -8.15 1.97
CA LEU A 83 -24.66 -8.07 2.25
C LEU A 83 -24.00 -9.45 2.12
N ALA A 84 -22.87 -9.48 1.44
CA ALA A 84 -21.99 -10.65 1.40
C ALA A 84 -20.77 -10.39 2.30
N MET A 85 -20.46 -11.35 3.17
CA MET A 85 -19.23 -11.34 3.95
C MET A 85 -18.30 -12.41 3.38
N ASP A 86 -17.10 -11.99 3.01
CA ASP A 86 -16.05 -12.88 2.53
C ASP A 86 -14.70 -12.44 3.12
N LYS A 87 -13.70 -13.30 3.01
CA LYS A 87 -12.33 -13.04 3.44
C LYS A 87 -11.43 -12.97 2.22
N GLU A 88 -10.79 -11.83 2.04
CA GLU A 88 -9.70 -11.71 1.09
C GLU A 88 -8.34 -11.91 1.77
N ILE A 89 -7.42 -12.57 1.05
CA ILE A 89 -6.05 -12.78 1.49
C ILE A 89 -5.13 -11.95 0.60
N ALA A 90 -4.51 -10.92 1.16
CA ALA A 90 -3.45 -10.19 0.50
C ALA A 90 -2.15 -11.01 0.54
N GLN A 91 -1.72 -11.52 -0.61
CA GLN A 91 -0.49 -12.31 -0.71
C GLN A 91 0.74 -11.43 -0.46
N PHE A 92 1.60 -11.86 0.46
CA PHE A 92 2.86 -11.18 0.75
C PHE A 92 3.96 -12.20 1.07
N LYS A 93 5.13 -12.02 0.46
CA LYS A 93 6.33 -12.83 0.73
C LYS A 93 7.37 -11.98 1.46
N GLY A 94 7.48 -12.16 2.77
CA GLY A 94 8.44 -11.47 3.61
C GLY A 94 8.26 -11.81 5.09
N ARG A 95 8.97 -11.11 5.98
CA ARG A 95 8.91 -11.36 7.43
C ARG A 95 7.80 -10.52 8.06
N VAL A 96 6.57 -11.05 8.05
CA VAL A 96 5.41 -10.43 8.69
C VAL A 96 4.71 -11.47 9.58
N VAL A 97 4.29 -11.05 10.77
CA VAL A 97 3.57 -11.91 11.72
C VAL A 97 2.29 -11.19 12.12
N PHE A 98 1.15 -11.82 11.82
CA PHE A 98 -0.19 -11.41 12.25
C PHE A 98 -0.57 -12.33 13.41
N GLN A 99 -0.34 -11.89 14.65
CA GLN A 99 -0.73 -12.59 15.88
C GLN A 99 -1.57 -11.62 16.70
#